data_AF-A0A3D1ZDZ1-F1
#
_entry.id   AF-A0A3D1ZDZ1-F1
#
_cell.length_a   1.000
_cell.length_b   1.000
_cell.length_c   1.000
_cell.angle_alpha   90.00
_cell.angle_beta   90.00
_cell.angle_gamma   90.00
#
_symmetry.space_group_name_H-M   'P 1'
#
loop_
_entity.id
_entity.type
_entity.pdbx_description
1 polymer ?
#
loop_
_entity_poly.entity_id
_entity_poly.type
_entity_poly.pdbx_seq_one_letter_code
_entity_poly.pdbx_strand_id
1 'polypeptide(L)'
;DDPGAFGTEHNDALAVRDLGWMLRWVDTAEEAMDAAFMAWRVAEDPRIYLPCAISTDGAFLTHSQQIVQMPSQAQVDEFLPPYDRGDFVLHPDNPITIAPQVNEDWLIEIRRQTDAAMRRTRDVIIEAQDDMNRIFNREEEDPFIEEYMTEDADVVLVGMGTLSLPLKVTVRRLREQGKKVGFVRVKWFRPFPAPELQAALSKFKAIGIIDRDYSLGAPQNGGVLYTEIRSALYDVTPRPPMIGFICGLGGREVTVDSATEMFDKTFEVAETGHAEEPLLWIGVRS
;
A
#
# COMPACT_ATOMS: atom_id res chain seq x y z
N ASP A 1 5.74 -23.68 -9.68
CA ASP A 1 5.94 -22.80 -10.83
C ASP A 1 4.65 -22.07 -11.12
N ASP A 2 4.63 -20.80 -10.75
CA ASP A 2 3.68 -19.84 -11.33
C ASP A 2 3.79 -19.94 -12.87
N PRO A 3 2.70 -19.93 -13.66
CA PRO A 3 2.83 -19.70 -15.09
C PRO A 3 3.80 -18.55 -15.33
N GLY A 4 4.87 -18.78 -16.10
CA GLY A 4 5.89 -17.77 -16.39
C GLY A 4 5.30 -16.61 -17.20
N ALA A 5 4.66 -15.68 -16.52
CA ALA A 5 4.11 -14.46 -17.07
C ALA A 5 5.02 -13.30 -16.69
N PHE A 6 5.42 -12.49 -17.68
CA PHE A 6 6.22 -11.28 -17.45
C PHE A 6 5.42 -10.15 -16.79
N GLY A 7 4.09 -10.24 -16.81
CA GLY A 7 3.21 -9.17 -16.35
C GLY A 7 3.07 -9.11 -14.83
N THR A 8 2.53 -7.98 -14.37
CA THR A 8 2.47 -7.62 -12.96
C THR A 8 1.51 -8.47 -12.14
N GLU A 9 2.01 -8.93 -11.01
CA GLU A 9 1.27 -9.39 -9.84
C GLU A 9 1.93 -8.81 -8.60
N HIS A 10 1.18 -8.60 -7.52
CA HIS A 10 1.71 -8.10 -6.25
C HIS A 10 2.23 -9.24 -5.35
N ASN A 11 2.07 -10.50 -5.78
CA ASN A 11 2.47 -11.71 -5.05
C ASN A 11 3.95 -11.72 -4.62
N ASP A 12 4.86 -11.24 -5.46
CA ASP A 12 6.30 -11.25 -5.23
C ASP A 12 6.70 -10.32 -4.06
N ALA A 13 6.25 -9.07 -4.09
CA ALA A 13 6.48 -8.10 -3.03
C ALA A 13 5.70 -8.45 -1.76
N LEU A 14 4.50 -9.02 -1.87
CA LEU A 14 3.72 -9.45 -0.70
C LEU A 14 4.25 -10.74 -0.06
N ALA A 15 5.15 -11.49 -0.73
CA ALA A 15 5.84 -12.63 -0.14
C ALA A 15 6.79 -12.23 1.00
N VAL A 16 7.27 -10.98 1.02
CA VAL A 16 8.19 -10.48 2.05
C VAL A 16 7.49 -9.70 3.18
N ARG A 17 6.15 -9.64 3.19
CA ARG A 17 5.37 -8.85 4.17
C ARG A 17 5.60 -9.20 5.63
N ASP A 18 6.11 -10.41 5.90
CA ASP A 18 6.36 -10.95 7.24
C ASP A 18 7.85 -10.87 7.64
N LEU A 19 8.73 -10.35 6.78
CA LEU A 19 10.18 -10.26 7.06
C LEU A 19 10.56 -9.06 7.96
N GLY A 20 9.61 -8.22 8.34
CA GLY A 20 9.86 -6.99 9.11
C GLY A 20 10.35 -5.82 8.26
N TRP A 21 10.08 -5.86 6.95
CA TRP A 21 10.37 -4.76 6.02
C TRP A 21 9.19 -3.79 5.99
N MET A 22 9.49 -2.50 5.84
CA MET A 22 8.47 -1.52 5.44
C MET A 22 8.15 -1.73 3.95
N LEU A 23 6.90 -1.57 3.55
CA LEU A 23 6.42 -1.82 2.20
C LEU A 23 5.61 -0.62 1.71
N ARG A 24 6.12 0.08 0.69
CA ARG A 24 5.46 1.22 0.04
C ARG A 24 5.09 0.87 -1.38
N TRP A 25 3.82 1.09 -1.75
CA TRP A 25 3.30 0.89 -3.10
C TRP A 25 3.20 2.21 -3.86
N VAL A 26 3.67 2.21 -5.10
CA VAL A 26 3.82 3.42 -5.92
C VAL A 26 2.79 3.46 -7.06
N ASP A 27 2.21 4.63 -7.29
CA ASP A 27 1.28 4.91 -8.40
C ASP A 27 1.98 5.55 -9.62
N THR A 28 2.76 6.61 -9.41
CA THR A 28 3.33 7.43 -10.50
C THR A 28 4.85 7.41 -10.53
N ALA A 29 5.45 7.84 -11.66
CA ALA A 29 6.90 7.93 -11.78
C ALA A 29 7.50 8.98 -10.83
N GLU A 30 6.75 10.06 -10.55
CA GLU A 30 7.13 11.04 -9.54
C GLU A 30 7.07 10.45 -8.14
N GLU A 31 6.00 9.72 -7.81
CA GLU A 31 5.92 9.01 -6.54
C GLU A 31 7.00 7.93 -6.41
N ALA A 32 7.48 7.33 -7.50
CA ALA A 32 8.59 6.37 -7.47
C ALA A 32 9.90 7.02 -7.02
N MET A 33 10.20 8.21 -7.53
CA MET A 33 11.36 9.00 -7.11
C MET A 33 11.21 9.45 -5.66
N ASP A 34 10.05 10.01 -5.29
CA ASP A 34 9.78 10.46 -3.93
C ASP A 34 9.82 9.29 -2.94
N ALA A 35 9.36 8.10 -3.33
CA ALA A 35 9.46 6.88 -2.55
C ALA A 35 10.90 6.44 -2.31
N ALA A 36 11.82 6.66 -3.26
CA ALA A 36 13.24 6.39 -3.05
C ALA A 36 13.82 7.28 -1.93
N PHE A 37 13.57 8.58 -2.00
CA PHE A 37 14.02 9.51 -0.96
C PHE A 37 13.40 9.18 0.41
N MET A 38 12.08 8.94 0.44
CA MET A 38 11.36 8.55 1.66
C MET A 38 11.93 7.26 2.26
N ALA A 39 12.22 6.26 1.42
CA ALA A 39 12.74 4.97 1.86
C ALA A 39 14.08 5.16 2.58
N TRP A 40 15.04 5.90 2.01
CA TRP A 40 16.29 6.19 2.72
C TRP A 40 16.05 7.00 3.99
N ARG A 41 15.27 8.09 3.92
CA ARG A 41 15.01 8.98 5.05
C ARG A 41 14.45 8.25 6.27
N VAL A 42 13.57 7.27 6.06
CA VAL A 42 12.92 6.49 7.12
C VAL A 42 13.75 5.27 7.52
N ALA A 43 14.26 4.50 6.54
CA ALA A 43 15.01 3.27 6.82
C ALA A 43 16.33 3.52 7.53
N GLU A 44 16.98 4.65 7.23
CA GLU A 44 18.28 5.02 7.80
C GLU A 44 18.16 5.85 9.07
N ASP A 45 16.94 6.21 9.48
CA ASP A 45 16.72 6.93 10.73
C ASP A 45 17.22 6.09 11.92
N PRO A 46 18.07 6.64 12.82
CA PRO A 46 18.62 5.90 13.96
C PRO A 46 17.57 5.34 14.93
N ARG A 47 16.33 5.86 14.89
CA ARG A 47 15.20 5.33 15.67
C ARG A 47 14.64 4.04 15.07
N ILE A 48 14.97 3.72 13.82
CA ILE A 48 14.32 2.70 12.98
C ILE A 48 15.28 1.58 12.58
N TYR A 49 16.23 1.84 11.67
CA TYR A 49 17.11 0.84 11.04
C TYR A 49 16.38 -0.44 10.57
N LEU A 50 15.33 -0.25 9.77
CA LEU A 50 14.57 -1.32 9.12
C LEU A 50 14.63 -1.18 7.60
N PRO A 51 14.74 -2.29 6.84
CA PRO A 51 14.72 -2.24 5.39
C PRO A 51 13.34 -1.78 4.86
N CYS A 52 13.36 -1.15 3.69
CA CYS A 52 12.17 -0.70 2.96
C CYS A 52 12.15 -1.35 1.57
N ALA A 53 11.03 -1.98 1.19
CA ALA A 53 10.77 -2.35 -0.19
C ALA A 53 9.87 -1.29 -0.85
N ILE A 54 10.33 -0.77 -1.98
CA ILE A 54 9.55 0.12 -2.84
C ILE A 54 8.95 -0.76 -3.94
N SER A 55 7.63 -0.92 -3.90
CA SER A 55 6.88 -1.76 -4.83
C SER A 55 6.34 -0.92 -5.98
N THR A 56 6.83 -1.19 -7.18
CA THR A 56 6.43 -0.51 -8.42
C THR A 56 5.83 -1.51 -9.39
N ASP A 57 4.62 -1.25 -9.87
CA ASP A 57 3.95 -2.17 -10.79
C ASP A 57 4.71 -2.30 -12.12
N GLY A 58 5.07 -3.54 -12.46
CA GLY A 58 5.77 -3.86 -13.71
C GLY A 58 5.01 -3.41 -14.95
N ALA A 59 5.74 -2.99 -15.98
CA ALA A 59 5.24 -2.45 -17.25
C ALA A 59 4.39 -1.16 -17.12
N PHE A 60 3.27 -1.19 -16.39
CA PHE A 60 2.34 -0.07 -16.19
C PHE A 60 2.98 1.16 -15.54
N LEU A 61 3.97 0.96 -14.66
CA LEU A 61 4.74 2.05 -14.08
C LEU A 61 6.19 2.01 -14.54
N THR A 62 6.86 0.87 -14.41
CA THR A 62 8.32 0.78 -14.63
C THR A 62 8.77 1.08 -16.06
N HIS A 63 7.87 0.99 -17.06
CA HIS A 63 8.17 1.25 -18.47
C HIS A 63 7.31 2.38 -19.06
N SER A 64 6.41 2.97 -18.28
CA SER A 64 5.58 4.09 -18.72
C SER A 64 6.30 5.42 -18.47
N GLN A 65 6.25 6.32 -19.44
CA GLN A 65 6.87 7.64 -19.33
C GLN A 65 5.88 8.64 -18.75
N GLN A 66 6.33 9.40 -17.75
CA GLN A 66 5.58 10.51 -17.16
C GLN A 66 6.54 11.68 -16.95
N ILE A 67 5.98 12.89 -16.90
CA ILE A 67 6.74 14.08 -16.51
C ILE A 67 6.94 14.03 -15.00
N VAL A 68 8.15 14.34 -14.54
CA VAL A 68 8.54 14.30 -13.12
C VAL A 68 9.21 15.61 -12.74
N GLN A 69 8.84 16.18 -11.61
CA GLN A 69 9.49 17.37 -11.04
C GLN A 69 10.69 16.96 -10.18
N MET A 70 11.86 16.91 -10.81
CA MET A 70 13.12 16.59 -10.15
C MET A 70 13.49 17.65 -9.09
N PRO A 71 13.76 17.27 -7.84
CA PRO A 71 14.34 18.19 -6.86
C PRO A 71 15.78 18.54 -7.24
N SER A 72 16.23 19.72 -6.83
CA SER A 72 17.64 20.11 -6.93
C SER A 72 18.50 19.32 -5.95
N GLN A 73 19.79 19.19 -6.24
CA GLN A 73 20.72 18.52 -5.32
C GLN A 73 20.71 19.14 -3.92
N ALA A 74 20.63 20.47 -3.82
CA ALA A 74 20.57 21.15 -2.52
C ALA A 74 19.31 20.79 -1.70
N GLN A 75 18.17 20.61 -2.37
CA GLN A 75 16.96 20.11 -1.71
C GLN A 75 17.16 18.67 -1.23
N VAL A 76 17.76 17.80 -2.05
CA VAL A 76 18.05 16.42 -1.66
C VAL A 76 19.00 16.37 -0.47
N ASP A 77 20.05 17.19 -0.46
CA ASP A 77 21.02 17.28 0.65
C ASP A 77 20.36 17.81 1.95
N GLU A 78 19.35 18.69 1.83
CA GLU A 78 18.55 19.15 2.98
C GLU A 78 17.64 18.03 3.51
N PHE A 79 17.00 17.29 2.60
CA PHE A 79 16.04 16.24 2.96
C PHE A 79 16.72 14.99 3.51
N LEU A 80 17.83 14.57 2.91
CA LEU A 80 18.51 13.31 3.20
C LEU A 80 19.93 13.59 3.73
N PRO A 81 20.11 13.71 5.05
CA PRO A 81 21.43 13.88 5.63
C PRO A 81 22.31 12.63 5.37
N PRO A 82 23.64 12.75 5.48
CA PRO A 82 24.55 11.62 5.28
C PRO A 82 24.21 10.44 6.19
N TYR A 83 24.24 9.23 5.62
CA TYR A 83 24.05 8.01 6.37
C TYR A 83 25.13 7.82 7.43
N ASP A 84 24.73 7.81 8.70
CA ASP A 84 25.60 7.55 9.82
C ASP A 84 25.09 6.36 10.66
N ARG A 85 25.93 5.33 10.76
CA ARG A 85 25.69 4.12 11.54
C ARG A 85 26.47 4.10 12.85
N GLY A 86 27.29 5.10 13.11
CA GLY A 86 28.13 5.20 14.29
C GLY A 86 28.84 3.90 14.62
N ASP A 87 28.65 3.42 15.84
CA ASP A 87 29.29 2.22 16.37
C ASP A 87 28.79 0.91 15.75
N PHE A 88 27.76 0.94 14.90
CA PHE A 88 27.24 -0.25 14.19
C PHE A 88 27.97 -0.56 12.88
N VAL A 89 29.04 0.17 12.55
CA VAL A 89 29.86 -0.08 11.37
C VAL A 89 30.94 -1.12 11.70
N LEU A 90 31.01 -2.17 10.88
CA LEU A 90 32.08 -3.17 10.96
C LEU A 90 33.40 -2.56 10.48
N HIS A 91 34.34 -2.32 11.40
CA HIS A 91 35.65 -1.75 11.10
C HIS A 91 36.74 -2.41 11.97
N PRO A 92 37.99 -2.61 11.50
CA PRO A 92 39.06 -3.16 12.33
C PRO A 92 39.33 -2.38 13.62
N ASP A 93 39.18 -1.05 13.59
CA ASP A 93 39.33 -0.17 14.77
C ASP A 93 38.05 -0.10 15.63
N ASN A 94 36.92 -0.66 15.17
CA ASN A 94 35.66 -0.80 15.92
C ASN A 94 35.13 -2.26 15.79
N PRO A 95 35.77 -3.23 16.46
CA PRO A 95 35.38 -4.64 16.32
C PRO A 95 34.04 -4.90 17.00
N ILE A 96 33.02 -5.19 16.20
CA ILE A 96 31.68 -5.58 16.64
C ILE A 96 31.34 -7.00 16.18
N THR A 97 30.46 -7.67 16.91
CA THR A 97 29.88 -8.96 16.49
C THR A 97 28.44 -8.73 16.03
N ILE A 98 28.14 -9.04 14.77
CA ILE A 98 26.80 -8.89 14.19
C ILE A 98 26.14 -10.25 14.10
N ALA A 99 24.88 -10.33 14.56
CA ALA A 99 24.08 -11.56 14.57
C ALA A 99 24.76 -12.76 15.25
N PRO A 100 25.24 -12.63 16.51
CA PRO A 100 25.71 -13.79 17.25
C PRO A 100 24.57 -14.80 17.44
N GLN A 101 24.93 -16.07 17.61
CA GLN A 101 23.97 -17.07 18.08
C GLN A 101 23.53 -16.70 19.51
N VAL A 102 22.21 -16.63 19.73
CA VAL A 102 21.60 -16.42 21.05
C VAL A 102 20.78 -17.65 21.43
N ASN A 103 20.56 -17.86 22.72
CA ASN A 103 19.63 -18.88 23.20
C ASN A 103 18.19 -18.36 23.19
N GLU A 104 17.25 -19.25 23.48
CA GLU A 104 15.82 -19.02 23.53
C GLU A 104 15.40 -17.91 24.50
N ASP A 105 16.19 -17.64 25.54
CA ASP A 105 15.94 -16.60 26.55
C ASP A 105 16.04 -15.17 26.02
N TRP A 106 16.59 -14.95 24.81
CA TRP A 106 16.77 -13.61 24.23
C TRP A 106 15.97 -13.35 22.96
N LEU A 107 15.51 -14.40 22.26
CA LEU A 107 14.96 -14.23 20.92
C LEU A 107 13.65 -13.43 20.93
N ILE A 108 12.81 -13.62 21.94
CA ILE A 108 11.54 -12.88 22.07
C ILE A 108 11.80 -11.39 22.32
N GLU A 109 12.79 -11.06 23.14
CA GLU A 109 13.23 -9.70 23.45
C GLU A 109 13.73 -9.00 22.20
N ILE A 110 14.57 -9.67 21.41
CA ILE A 110 15.08 -9.16 20.13
C ILE A 110 13.92 -8.92 19.14
N ARG A 111 12.97 -9.86 19.02
CA ARG A 111 11.79 -9.68 18.16
C ARG A 111 10.90 -8.54 18.62
N ARG A 112 10.72 -8.37 19.92
CA ARG A 112 9.98 -7.24 20.50
C ARG A 112 10.68 -5.91 20.22
N GLN A 113 12.02 -5.87 20.20
CA GLN A 113 12.76 -4.67 19.80
C GLN A 113 12.53 -4.33 18.32
N THR A 114 12.52 -5.33 17.43
CA THR A 114 12.16 -5.14 16.00
C THR A 114 10.73 -4.63 15.83
N ASP A 115 9.76 -5.20 16.55
CA ASP A 115 8.36 -4.72 16.56
C ASP A 115 8.28 -3.27 17.05
N ALA A 116 8.98 -2.93 18.13
CA ALA A 116 9.02 -1.56 18.63
C ALA A 116 9.60 -0.59 17.60
N ALA A 117 10.60 -1.00 16.82
CA ALA A 117 11.12 -0.20 15.70
C ALA A 117 10.09 -0.04 14.59
N MET A 118 9.41 -1.12 14.18
CA MET A 118 8.34 -1.07 13.17
C MET A 118 7.22 -0.13 13.58
N ARG A 119 6.79 -0.14 14.84
CA ARG A 119 5.75 0.77 15.34
C ARG A 119 6.16 2.25 15.25
N ARG A 120 7.43 2.56 15.54
CA ARG A 120 7.97 3.92 15.44
C ARG A 120 8.06 4.43 14.00
N THR A 121 8.10 3.54 13.01
CA THR A 121 8.19 3.96 11.58
C THR A 121 7.05 4.90 11.20
N ARG A 122 5.86 4.72 11.78
CA ARG A 122 4.69 5.57 11.49
C ARG A 122 5.00 7.05 11.75
N ASP A 123 5.56 7.37 12.91
CA ASP A 123 5.86 8.77 13.28
C ASP A 123 6.97 9.35 12.38
N VAL A 124 8.00 8.54 12.07
CA VAL A 124 9.09 8.95 11.18
C VAL A 124 8.62 9.16 9.74
N ILE A 125 7.66 8.35 9.25
CA ILE A 125 7.04 8.52 7.94
C ILE A 125 6.27 9.85 7.86
N ILE A 126 5.54 10.21 8.91
CA ILE A 126 4.81 11.49 8.98
C ILE A 126 5.79 12.67 8.96
N GLU A 127 6.81 12.64 9.83
CA GLU A 127 7.86 13.67 9.86
C GLU A 127 8.55 13.83 8.49
N ALA A 128 8.87 12.70 7.84
CA ALA A 128 9.50 12.70 6.54
C ALA A 128 8.56 13.19 5.42
N GLN A 129 7.25 12.95 5.52
CA GLN A 129 6.28 13.50 4.57
C GLN A 129 6.12 15.01 4.73
N ASP A 130 6.11 15.52 5.97
CA ASP A 130 6.07 16.96 6.25
C ASP A 130 7.32 17.66 5.68
N ASP A 131 8.49 17.07 5.88
CA ASP A 131 9.74 17.56 5.29
C ASP A 131 9.71 17.50 3.76
N MET A 132 9.17 16.44 3.17
CA MET A 132 9.03 16.31 1.72
C MET A 132 8.10 17.39 1.14
N ASN A 133 6.96 17.63 1.78
CA ASN A 133 6.04 18.70 1.40
C ASN A 133 6.73 20.06 1.44
N ARG A 134 7.48 20.35 2.51
CA ARG A 134 8.19 21.63 2.70
C ARG A 134 9.39 21.81 1.75
N ILE A 135 10.23 20.79 1.59
CA ILE A 135 11.52 20.90 0.89
C ILE A 135 11.33 20.69 -0.62
N PHE A 136 10.54 19.70 -1.03
CA PHE A 136 10.32 19.37 -2.45
C PHE A 136 9.08 20.05 -3.04
N ASN A 137 8.33 20.81 -2.24
CA ASN A 137 7.04 21.43 -2.62
C ASN A 137 6.04 20.37 -3.10
N ARG A 138 5.89 19.31 -2.30
CA ARG A 138 4.80 18.33 -2.46
C ARG A 138 3.59 18.75 -1.64
N GLU A 139 2.42 18.29 -2.06
CA GLU A 139 1.15 18.59 -1.40
C GLU A 139 0.45 17.27 -1.07
N GLU A 140 1.01 16.54 -0.12
CA GLU A 140 0.44 15.28 0.34
C GLU A 140 -0.07 15.42 1.78
N GLU A 141 -1.38 15.24 1.97
CA GLU A 141 -1.99 15.36 3.30
C GLU A 141 -1.82 14.10 4.14
N ASP A 142 -2.00 12.91 3.53
CA ASP A 142 -1.89 11.63 4.22
C ASP A 142 -0.79 10.76 3.56
N PRO A 143 0.30 10.41 4.27
CA PRO A 143 1.35 9.58 3.68
C PRO A 143 0.91 8.14 3.44
N PHE A 144 -0.10 7.63 4.14
CA PHE A 144 -0.49 6.22 4.19
C PHE A 144 -1.57 5.82 3.20
N ILE A 145 -2.55 6.69 2.96
CA ILE A 145 -3.63 6.45 2.01
C ILE A 145 -3.89 7.68 1.13
N GLU A 146 -4.50 7.47 -0.02
CA GLU A 146 -5.05 8.55 -0.85
C GLU A 146 -6.55 8.34 -0.99
N GLU A 147 -7.36 9.36 -0.70
CA GLU A 147 -8.78 9.38 -0.97
C GLU A 147 -9.08 10.15 -2.27
N TYR A 148 -9.94 9.61 -3.13
CA TYR A 148 -10.36 10.24 -4.38
C TYR A 148 -11.88 10.26 -4.51
N MET A 149 -12.48 11.46 -4.41
CA MET A 149 -13.92 11.72 -4.47
C MET A 149 -14.73 10.87 -3.47
N THR A 150 -14.37 10.92 -2.19
CA THR A 150 -14.94 10.07 -1.13
C THR A 150 -15.92 10.80 -0.21
N GLU A 151 -16.03 12.12 -0.29
CA GLU A 151 -16.72 12.97 0.69
C GLU A 151 -18.22 12.67 0.78
N ASP A 152 -18.85 12.38 -0.36
CA ASP A 152 -20.27 12.05 -0.49
C ASP A 152 -20.51 10.68 -1.14
N ALA A 153 -19.47 9.84 -1.23
CA ALA A 153 -19.56 8.52 -1.84
C ALA A 153 -20.45 7.58 -1.00
N ASP A 154 -21.31 6.84 -1.67
CA ASP A 154 -22.08 5.75 -1.05
C ASP A 154 -21.24 4.47 -0.96
N VAL A 155 -20.45 4.19 -1.99
CA VAL A 155 -19.56 3.03 -2.06
C VAL A 155 -18.16 3.42 -2.54
N VAL A 156 -17.16 2.65 -2.15
CA VAL A 156 -15.78 2.84 -2.62
C VAL A 156 -15.15 1.55 -3.09
N LEU A 157 -14.20 1.67 -4.02
CA LEU A 157 -13.20 0.64 -4.29
C LEU A 157 -11.89 0.99 -3.56
N VAL A 158 -11.19 -0.02 -3.07
CA VAL A 158 -9.89 0.08 -2.40
C VAL A 158 -8.86 -0.72 -3.16
N GLY A 159 -7.65 -0.19 -3.36
CA GLY A 159 -6.58 -0.89 -4.07
C GLY A 159 -5.19 -0.31 -3.81
N MET A 160 -4.18 -0.87 -4.47
CA MET A 160 -2.77 -0.45 -4.37
C MET A 160 -2.18 -0.15 -5.75
N GLY A 161 -1.14 0.70 -5.76
CA GLY A 161 -0.34 0.97 -6.96
C GLY A 161 -1.12 1.60 -8.10
N THR A 162 -0.76 1.19 -9.33
CA THR A 162 -1.28 1.77 -10.58
C THR A 162 -2.76 1.47 -10.86
N LEU A 163 -3.43 0.67 -10.00
CA LEU A 163 -4.88 0.49 -10.05
C LEU A 163 -5.63 1.83 -9.94
N SER A 164 -5.04 2.83 -9.28
CA SER A 164 -5.60 4.18 -9.18
C SER A 164 -5.93 4.80 -10.52
N LEU A 165 -5.13 4.60 -11.57
CA LEU A 165 -5.30 5.28 -12.84
C LEU A 165 -6.64 4.91 -13.50
N PRO A 166 -6.94 3.64 -13.80
CA PRO A 166 -8.24 3.25 -14.34
C PRO A 166 -9.36 3.54 -13.34
N LEU A 167 -9.15 3.39 -12.02
CA LEU A 167 -10.19 3.62 -11.02
C LEU A 167 -10.60 5.09 -10.90
N LYS A 168 -9.65 6.04 -10.90
CA LYS A 168 -9.93 7.48 -10.91
C LYS A 168 -10.67 7.90 -12.19
N VAL A 169 -10.35 7.29 -13.33
CA VAL A 169 -11.09 7.50 -14.60
C VAL A 169 -12.52 6.99 -14.48
N THR A 170 -12.72 5.76 -13.97
CA THR A 170 -14.04 5.17 -13.77
C THR A 170 -14.88 5.98 -12.79
N VAL A 171 -14.30 6.39 -11.65
CA VAL A 171 -14.98 7.23 -10.65
C VAL A 171 -15.50 8.50 -11.31
N ARG A 172 -14.69 9.24 -12.09
CA ARG A 172 -15.17 10.44 -12.78
C ARG A 172 -16.35 10.15 -13.71
N ARG A 173 -16.26 9.11 -14.54
CA ARG A 173 -17.33 8.74 -15.48
C ARG A 173 -18.63 8.35 -14.78
N LEU A 174 -18.54 7.59 -13.70
CA LEU A 174 -19.73 7.18 -12.93
C LEU A 174 -20.32 8.36 -12.14
N ARG A 175 -19.48 9.28 -11.67
CA ARG A 175 -19.92 10.53 -11.03
C ARG A 175 -20.67 11.45 -11.99
N GLU A 176 -20.23 11.56 -13.24
CA GLU A 176 -20.96 12.27 -14.31
C GLU A 176 -22.36 11.66 -14.58
N GLN A 177 -22.54 10.37 -14.29
CA GLN A 177 -23.82 9.66 -14.38
C GLN A 177 -24.65 9.75 -13.09
N GLY A 178 -24.17 10.48 -12.08
CA GLY A 178 -24.86 10.66 -10.79
C GLY A 178 -24.66 9.52 -9.79
N LYS A 179 -23.78 8.54 -10.07
CA LYS A 179 -23.43 7.50 -9.08
C LYS A 179 -22.45 8.05 -8.05
N LYS A 180 -22.74 7.84 -6.77
CA LYS A 180 -21.91 8.28 -5.64
C LYS A 180 -20.81 7.26 -5.32
N VAL A 181 -19.73 7.31 -6.10
CA VAL A 181 -18.60 6.38 -5.99
C VAL A 181 -17.30 7.07 -5.63
N GLY A 182 -16.46 6.45 -4.81
CA GLY A 182 -15.11 6.93 -4.50
C GLY A 182 -14.05 5.85 -4.69
N PHE A 183 -12.80 6.26 -4.53
CA PHE A 183 -11.66 5.35 -4.54
C PHE A 183 -10.70 5.68 -3.39
N VAL A 184 -10.17 4.64 -2.74
CA VAL A 184 -9.13 4.76 -1.70
C VAL A 184 -7.91 3.94 -2.13
N ARG A 185 -6.74 4.57 -2.23
CA ARG A 185 -5.49 3.86 -2.50
C ARG A 185 -4.69 3.69 -1.22
N VAL A 186 -4.16 2.49 -1.00
CA VAL A 186 -3.17 2.24 0.05
C VAL A 186 -1.77 2.52 -0.51
N LYS A 187 -1.04 3.41 0.17
CA LYS A 187 0.32 3.84 -0.20
C LYS A 187 1.37 3.09 0.60
N TRP A 188 1.22 2.99 1.92
CA TRP A 188 2.03 2.12 2.76
C TRP A 188 1.23 0.88 3.12
N PHE A 189 1.79 -0.30 2.84
CA PHE A 189 1.22 -1.58 3.26
C PHE A 189 1.86 -2.10 4.56
N ARG A 190 3.13 -1.72 4.80
CA ARG A 190 3.83 -1.90 6.08
C ARG A 190 4.57 -0.61 6.44
N PRO A 191 4.35 0.00 7.62
CA PRO A 191 3.34 -0.38 8.61
C PRO A 191 1.92 -0.31 8.01
N PHE A 192 1.06 -1.26 8.39
CA PHE A 192 -0.28 -1.33 7.82
C PHE A 192 -1.15 -0.18 8.37
N PRO A 193 -1.85 0.59 7.52
CA PRO A 193 -2.48 1.84 7.92
C PRO A 193 -3.90 1.61 8.44
N ALA A 194 -4.01 0.80 9.49
CA ALA A 194 -5.30 0.46 10.08
C ALA A 194 -6.06 1.69 10.61
N PRO A 195 -5.46 2.65 11.33
CA PRO A 195 -6.18 3.84 11.78
C PRO A 195 -6.77 4.67 10.64
N GLU A 196 -5.99 4.87 9.57
CA GLU A 196 -6.37 5.66 8.40
C GLU A 196 -7.49 4.95 7.63
N LEU A 197 -7.35 3.64 7.39
CA LEU A 197 -8.37 2.83 6.73
C LEU A 197 -9.65 2.72 7.56
N GLN A 198 -9.56 2.59 8.89
CA GLN A 198 -10.74 2.60 9.76
C GLN A 198 -11.46 3.94 9.66
N ALA A 199 -10.75 5.07 9.74
CA ALA A 199 -11.36 6.39 9.64
C ALA A 199 -11.99 6.62 8.25
N ALA A 200 -11.27 6.31 7.17
CA ALA A 200 -11.72 6.53 5.81
C ALA A 200 -12.89 5.62 5.42
N LEU A 201 -12.81 4.32 5.76
CA LEU A 201 -13.72 3.31 5.21
C LEU A 201 -15.03 3.15 5.99
N SER A 202 -15.08 3.57 7.26
CA SER A 202 -16.27 3.39 8.13
C SER A 202 -17.50 4.19 7.69
N LYS A 203 -17.34 5.18 6.79
CA LYS A 203 -18.41 6.09 6.36
C LYS A 203 -19.23 5.58 5.17
N PHE A 204 -18.79 4.51 4.50
CA PHE A 204 -19.42 4.00 3.27
C PHE A 204 -20.48 2.94 3.55
N LYS A 205 -21.46 2.81 2.65
CA LYS A 205 -22.50 1.78 2.72
C LYS A 205 -21.99 0.40 2.34
N ALA A 206 -20.96 0.32 1.48
CA ALA A 206 -20.22 -0.89 1.17
C ALA A 206 -18.84 -0.56 0.60
N ILE A 207 -17.94 -1.53 0.67
CA ILE A 207 -16.56 -1.41 0.21
C ILE A 207 -16.23 -2.58 -0.72
N GLY A 208 -15.67 -2.28 -1.87
CA GLY A 208 -15.02 -3.26 -2.73
C GLY A 208 -13.51 -3.20 -2.58
N ILE A 209 -12.83 -4.33 -2.46
CA ILE A 209 -11.38 -4.39 -2.26
C ILE A 209 -10.76 -5.14 -3.43
N ILE A 210 -9.76 -4.56 -4.06
CA ILE A 210 -9.13 -5.08 -5.27
C ILE A 210 -7.73 -5.57 -4.93
N ASP A 211 -7.53 -6.86 -5.15
CA ASP A 211 -6.22 -7.50 -5.06
C ASP A 211 -5.69 -7.77 -6.48
N ARG A 212 -4.47 -7.29 -6.74
CA ARG A 212 -3.63 -7.72 -7.88
C ARG A 212 -2.65 -8.80 -7.43
N ASP A 213 -3.02 -9.54 -6.39
CA ASP A 213 -2.40 -10.78 -5.95
C ASP A 213 -3.47 -11.83 -5.73
N TYR A 214 -3.03 -13.08 -5.64
CA TYR A 214 -3.88 -14.15 -5.14
C TYR A 214 -3.17 -14.95 -4.05
N SER A 215 -3.73 -14.91 -2.84
CA SER A 215 -3.21 -15.62 -1.68
C SER A 215 -3.86 -17.00 -1.60
N LEU A 216 -3.26 -17.98 -2.29
CA LEU A 216 -3.77 -19.35 -2.37
C LEU A 216 -4.04 -19.95 -0.98
N GLY A 217 -5.30 -20.31 -0.72
CA GLY A 217 -5.73 -20.90 0.56
C GLY A 217 -5.95 -19.91 1.70
N ALA A 218 -5.88 -18.60 1.43
CA ALA A 218 -6.20 -17.57 2.40
C ALA A 218 -7.68 -17.64 2.85
N PRO A 219 -8.03 -17.03 3.99
CA PRO A 219 -9.41 -16.89 4.41
C PRO A 219 -10.30 -16.34 3.29
N GLN A 220 -11.45 -16.99 3.06
CA GLN A 220 -12.41 -16.66 1.99
C GLN A 220 -11.81 -16.70 0.57
N ASN A 221 -10.65 -17.37 0.41
CA ASN A 221 -9.88 -17.46 -0.82
C ASN A 221 -9.49 -16.09 -1.39
N GLY A 222 -9.37 -15.03 -0.58
CA GLY A 222 -9.07 -13.67 -1.06
C GLY A 222 -7.59 -13.39 -1.33
N GLY A 223 -7.28 -12.18 -1.78
CA GLY A 223 -5.92 -11.65 -1.78
C GLY A 223 -5.53 -11.06 -0.43
N VAL A 224 -4.28 -10.63 -0.31
CA VAL A 224 -3.71 -10.18 0.96
C VAL A 224 -4.36 -8.88 1.45
N LEU A 225 -4.58 -7.89 0.58
CA LEU A 225 -5.18 -6.61 0.97
C LEU A 225 -6.60 -6.81 1.49
N TYR A 226 -7.40 -7.65 0.83
CA TYR A 226 -8.73 -8.04 1.31
C TYR A 226 -8.70 -8.59 2.73
N THR A 227 -7.80 -9.53 3.01
CA THR A 227 -7.72 -10.16 4.34
C THR A 227 -7.31 -9.17 5.44
N GLU A 228 -6.37 -8.27 5.14
CA GLU A 228 -5.85 -7.28 6.09
C GLU A 228 -6.87 -6.19 6.39
N ILE A 229 -7.59 -5.69 5.37
CA ILE A 229 -8.67 -4.71 5.55
C ILE A 229 -9.81 -5.31 6.39
N ARG A 230 -10.21 -6.56 6.12
CA ARG A 230 -11.23 -7.24 6.94
C ARG A 230 -10.81 -7.37 8.39
N SER A 231 -9.54 -7.67 8.64
CA SER A 231 -8.96 -7.72 9.99
C SER A 231 -8.99 -6.34 10.65
N ALA A 232 -8.52 -5.31 9.95
CA ALA A 232 -8.49 -3.95 10.44
C ALA A 232 -9.88 -3.37 10.76
N LEU A 233 -10.90 -3.74 9.99
CA LEU A 233 -12.28 -3.28 10.20
C LEU A 233 -13.11 -4.19 11.12
N TYR A 234 -12.53 -5.26 11.69
CA TYR A 234 -13.31 -6.27 12.41
C TYR A 234 -14.07 -5.70 13.62
N ASP A 235 -13.40 -4.83 14.40
CA ASP A 235 -13.93 -4.21 15.62
C ASP A 235 -14.66 -2.88 15.38
N VAL A 236 -14.71 -2.39 14.13
CA VAL A 236 -15.41 -1.16 13.77
C VAL A 236 -16.92 -1.36 13.83
N THR A 237 -17.66 -0.41 14.40
CA THR A 237 -19.12 -0.43 14.46
C THR A 237 -19.73 0.92 14.08
N PRO A 238 -20.64 1.00 13.09
CA PRO A 238 -21.08 -0.10 12.23
C PRO A 238 -19.96 -0.55 11.30
N ARG A 239 -19.83 -1.86 11.10
CA ARG A 239 -18.87 -2.41 10.12
C ARG A 239 -19.51 -2.38 8.73
N PRO A 240 -18.90 -1.69 7.75
CA PRO A 240 -19.41 -1.70 6.38
C PRO A 240 -19.33 -3.12 5.79
N PRO A 241 -20.35 -3.56 5.03
CA PRO A 241 -20.26 -4.79 4.27
C PRO A 241 -19.20 -4.67 3.17
N MET A 242 -18.54 -5.79 2.86
CA MET A 242 -17.35 -5.82 2.01
C MET A 242 -17.45 -6.94 0.96
N ILE A 243 -16.90 -6.69 -0.22
CA ILE A 243 -16.67 -7.66 -1.29
C ILE A 243 -15.24 -7.54 -1.81
N GLY A 244 -14.61 -8.67 -2.12
CA GLY A 244 -13.28 -8.69 -2.70
C GLY A 244 -13.30 -8.95 -4.21
N PHE A 245 -12.27 -8.50 -4.91
CA PHE A 245 -12.10 -8.66 -6.34
C PHE A 245 -10.65 -9.08 -6.65
N ILE A 246 -10.48 -10.24 -7.27
CA ILE A 246 -9.19 -10.64 -7.84
C ILE A 246 -9.17 -10.18 -9.30
N CYS A 247 -8.21 -9.33 -9.66
CA CYS A 247 -8.13 -8.82 -11.02
C CYS A 247 -6.69 -8.47 -11.43
N GLY A 248 -6.48 -8.32 -12.74
CA GLY A 248 -5.22 -7.81 -13.29
C GLY A 248 -4.00 -8.73 -13.13
N LEU A 249 -4.20 -9.98 -12.71
CA LEU A 249 -3.15 -10.99 -12.60
C LEU A 249 -2.44 -11.23 -13.94
N GLY A 250 -1.16 -11.60 -13.87
CA GLY A 250 -0.25 -11.73 -15.01
C GLY A 250 -0.13 -10.46 -15.85
N GLY A 251 -0.38 -9.29 -15.27
CA GLY A 251 -0.38 -8.00 -15.97
C GLY A 251 -1.55 -7.78 -16.92
N ARG A 252 -2.68 -8.50 -16.74
CA ARG A 252 -3.89 -8.22 -17.51
C ARG A 252 -4.40 -6.81 -17.18
N GLU A 253 -4.78 -6.06 -18.20
CA GLU A 253 -5.30 -4.71 -18.02
C GLU A 253 -6.59 -4.71 -17.20
N VAL A 254 -6.67 -3.82 -16.20
CA VAL A 254 -7.90 -3.53 -15.46
C VAL A 254 -8.60 -2.37 -16.14
N THR A 255 -9.64 -2.68 -16.92
CA THR A 255 -10.33 -1.69 -17.76
C THR A 255 -11.36 -0.88 -16.97
N VAL A 256 -11.82 0.22 -17.56
CA VAL A 256 -12.96 0.99 -17.03
C VAL A 256 -14.22 0.14 -16.89
N ASP A 257 -14.45 -0.78 -17.83
CA ASP A 257 -15.60 -1.69 -17.80
C ASP A 257 -15.48 -2.67 -16.63
N SER A 258 -14.28 -3.23 -16.42
CA SER A 258 -13.99 -4.10 -15.25
C SER A 258 -14.21 -3.36 -13.93
N ALA A 259 -13.74 -2.12 -13.84
CA ALA A 259 -13.97 -1.27 -12.68
C ALA A 259 -15.45 -0.90 -12.48
N THR A 260 -16.19 -0.70 -13.57
CA THR A 260 -17.64 -0.44 -13.52
C THR A 260 -18.40 -1.65 -12.98
N GLU A 261 -18.05 -2.86 -13.45
CA GLU A 261 -18.59 -4.11 -12.93
C GLU A 261 -18.34 -4.26 -11.42
N MET A 262 -17.12 -3.96 -10.96
CA MET A 262 -16.78 -3.97 -9.53
C MET A 262 -17.61 -2.97 -8.71
N PHE A 263 -17.82 -1.75 -9.22
CA PHE A 263 -18.69 -0.77 -8.56
C PHE A 263 -20.14 -1.24 -8.50
N ASP A 264 -20.68 -1.79 -9.59
CA ASP A 264 -22.06 -2.31 -9.63
C ASP A 264 -22.24 -3.44 -8.61
N LYS A 265 -21.29 -4.36 -8.51
CA LYS A 265 -21.27 -5.41 -7.47
C LYS A 265 -21.16 -4.85 -6.05
N THR A 266 -20.42 -3.77 -5.87
CA THR A 266 -20.32 -3.11 -4.57
C THR A 266 -21.63 -2.40 -4.20
N PHE A 267 -22.37 -1.84 -5.17
CA PHE A 267 -23.70 -1.29 -4.94
C PHE A 267 -24.73 -2.37 -4.56
N GLU A 268 -24.70 -3.54 -5.23
CA GLU A 268 -25.54 -4.68 -4.84
C GLU A 268 -25.34 -5.03 -3.36
N VAL A 269 -24.08 -5.07 -2.90
CA VAL A 269 -23.74 -5.33 -1.48
C VAL A 269 -24.21 -4.22 -0.55
N ALA A 270 -24.19 -2.95 -0.99
CA ALA A 270 -24.72 -1.83 -0.21
C ALA A 270 -26.24 -1.93 -0.02
N GLU A 271 -26.96 -2.49 -0.99
CA GLU A 271 -28.41 -2.68 -0.94
C GLU A 271 -28.81 -3.89 -0.07
N THR A 272 -28.09 -5.00 -0.19
CA THR A 272 -28.40 -6.26 0.52
C THR A 272 -27.78 -6.34 1.92
N GLY A 273 -26.78 -5.51 2.21
CA GLY A 273 -25.99 -5.54 3.44
C GLY A 273 -25.02 -6.73 3.54
N HIS A 274 -24.89 -7.55 2.50
CA HIS A 274 -23.96 -8.69 2.46
C HIS A 274 -23.62 -9.13 1.03
N ALA A 275 -22.41 -9.66 0.85
CA ALA A 275 -22.02 -10.31 -0.41
C ALA A 275 -22.39 -11.80 -0.38
N GLU A 276 -23.18 -12.27 -1.34
CA GLU A 276 -23.48 -13.71 -1.50
C GLU A 276 -22.20 -14.50 -1.81
N GLU A 277 -21.42 -14.00 -2.77
CA GLU A 277 -20.07 -14.45 -3.05
C GLU A 277 -19.09 -13.38 -2.51
N PRO A 278 -18.34 -13.66 -1.43
CA PRO A 278 -17.51 -12.65 -0.76
C PRO A 278 -16.30 -12.20 -1.59
N LEU A 279 -16.01 -12.90 -2.69
CA LEU A 279 -14.89 -12.68 -3.58
C LEU A 279 -15.28 -13.02 -5.02
N LEU A 280 -15.00 -12.14 -5.97
CA LEU A 280 -15.23 -12.35 -7.40
C LEU A 280 -13.93 -12.24 -8.20
N TRP A 281 -13.83 -13.02 -9.28
CA TRP A 281 -12.73 -12.93 -10.24
C TRP A 281 -13.17 -12.11 -11.44
N ILE A 282 -12.47 -11.01 -11.70
CA ILE A 282 -12.84 -10.08 -12.77
C ILE A 282 -11.96 -10.32 -14.01
N GLY A 283 -12.60 -10.40 -15.18
CA GLY A 283 -11.91 -10.56 -16.46
C GLY A 283 -11.46 -11.99 -16.80
N VAL A 284 -12.10 -13.02 -16.21
CA VAL A 284 -11.91 -14.43 -16.61
C VAL A 284 -12.57 -14.66 -17.98
N ARG A 285 -11.90 -15.40 -18.88
CA ARG A 285 -12.46 -15.75 -20.20
C ARG A 285 -13.44 -16.90 -20.05
N SER A 286 -14.63 -16.75 -20.62
CA SER A 286 -15.64 -17.81 -20.81
C SER A 286 -15.30 -18.74 -21.95
#